data_AF-A0A358M5P7-F1
#
_entry.id   AF-A0A358M5P7-F1
#
_cell.length_a   1.000
_cell.length_b   1.000
_cell.length_c   1.000
_cell.angle_alpha   90.00
_cell.angle_beta   90.00
_cell.angle_gamma   90.00
#
_symmetry.space_group_name_H-M   'P 1'
#
loop_
_entity.id
_entity.type
_entity.pdbx_description
1 polymer ?
#
loop_
_entity_poly.entity_id
_entity_poly.type
_entity_poly.pdbx_seq_one_letter_code
_entity_poly.pdbx_strand_id
1 'polypeptide(L)'
;MQNRLKYLFVLASSLLASNYYALSEWLGFPFRAELFVLLTAVFCMANILLPAKHALSKRLALLESGSRLLKVFLCFLAVQIVFTVCFGLTAETGALIVQILTAVLFGGLLFWNGMLRVYLCSAQLGVKWRVIGALCGWIPLLNLWALHKIITIASGEAAVELEKLSLQAIRAESELCHTKYPLLLVHGVFFRDSRLVNYWGRIPAYLRR
;
A
#
# COMPACT_ATOMS: atom_id res chain seq x y z
N MET A 1 -7.05 -11.65 11.59
CA MET A 1 -7.55 -12.44 10.42
C MET A 1 -8.27 -11.58 9.39
N GLN A 2 -9.14 -10.65 9.78
CA GLN A 2 -9.97 -9.84 8.87
C GLN A 2 -9.20 -9.05 7.80
N ASN A 3 -7.99 -8.55 8.11
CA ASN A 3 -7.17 -7.85 7.12
C ASN A 3 -6.61 -8.78 6.04
N ARG A 4 -6.19 -10.01 6.37
CA ARG A 4 -5.63 -10.96 5.38
C ARG A 4 -6.67 -11.36 4.34
N LEU A 5 -7.91 -11.59 4.78
CA LEU A 5 -9.02 -11.97 3.89
C LEU A 5 -9.31 -10.88 2.84
N LYS A 6 -9.23 -9.60 3.21
CA LYS A 6 -9.42 -8.47 2.27
C LYS A 6 -8.38 -8.46 1.16
N TYR A 7 -7.10 -8.66 1.48
CA TYR A 7 -6.04 -8.66 0.47
C TYR A 7 -6.04 -9.93 -0.39
N LEU A 8 -6.48 -11.07 0.16
CA LEU A 8 -6.74 -12.28 -0.64
C LEU A 8 -7.90 -12.07 -1.60
N PHE A 9 -8.96 -11.39 -1.17
CA PHE A 9 -10.08 -11.03 -2.05
C PHE A 9 -9.64 -10.08 -3.17
N VAL A 10 -8.79 -9.09 -2.87
CA VAL A 10 -8.20 -8.22 -3.90
C VAL A 10 -7.36 -9.02 -4.88
N LEU A 11 -6.53 -9.94 -4.41
CA LEU A 11 -5.74 -10.82 -5.29
C LEU A 11 -6.65 -11.66 -6.20
N ALA A 12 -7.65 -12.33 -5.63
CA ALA A 12 -8.57 -13.19 -6.36
C ALA A 12 -9.37 -12.41 -7.41
N SER A 13 -9.94 -11.26 -7.02
CA SER A 13 -10.67 -10.39 -7.95
C SER A 13 -9.78 -9.85 -9.08
N SER A 14 -8.51 -9.55 -8.78
CA SER A 14 -7.54 -9.09 -9.79
C SER A 14 -7.22 -10.19 -10.80
N LEU A 15 -6.96 -11.41 -10.33
CA LEU A 15 -6.67 -12.56 -11.20
C LEU A 15 -7.88 -12.95 -12.06
N LEU A 16 -9.08 -12.94 -11.48
CA LEU A 16 -10.31 -13.25 -12.21
C LEU A 16 -10.59 -12.20 -13.28
N ALA A 17 -10.47 -10.91 -12.95
CA ALA A 17 -10.71 -9.84 -13.91
C ALA A 17 -9.66 -9.81 -15.03
N SER A 18 -8.37 -10.05 -14.72
CA SER A 18 -7.31 -10.04 -15.73
C SER A 18 -7.36 -11.24 -16.68
N ASN A 19 -7.81 -12.40 -16.19
CA ASN A 19 -7.73 -13.68 -16.92
C ASN A 19 -9.07 -14.16 -17.47
N TYR A 20 -10.16 -13.40 -17.28
CA TYR A 20 -11.50 -13.80 -17.69
C TYR A 20 -11.58 -14.18 -19.18
N TYR A 21 -10.97 -13.37 -20.05
CA TYR A 21 -10.95 -13.63 -21.48
C TYR A 21 -10.21 -14.94 -21.82
N ALA A 22 -8.97 -15.10 -21.35
CA ALA A 22 -8.18 -16.32 -21.56
C ALA A 22 -8.86 -17.57 -20.98
N LEU A 23 -9.52 -17.45 -19.82
CA LEU A 23 -10.29 -18.54 -19.23
C LEU A 23 -11.51 -18.92 -20.08
N SER A 24 -12.21 -17.94 -20.65
CA SER A 24 -13.36 -18.20 -21.52
C SER A 24 -12.96 -18.99 -22.77
N GLU A 25 -11.83 -18.64 -23.35
CA GLU A 25 -11.28 -19.32 -24.52
C GLU A 25 -10.76 -20.72 -24.19
N TRP A 26 -9.98 -20.86 -23.11
CA TRP A 26 -9.40 -22.15 -22.71
C TRP A 26 -10.48 -23.16 -22.26
N LEU A 27 -11.56 -22.70 -21.63
CA LEU A 27 -12.69 -23.54 -21.21
C LEU A 27 -13.78 -23.69 -22.28
N GLY A 28 -13.68 -22.97 -23.40
CA GLY A 28 -14.64 -23.05 -24.51
C GLY A 28 -16.01 -22.43 -24.23
N PHE A 29 -16.12 -21.48 -23.29
CA PHE A 29 -17.37 -20.76 -23.01
C PHE A 29 -17.42 -19.43 -23.77
N PRO A 30 -18.59 -18.98 -24.25
CA PRO A 30 -18.71 -17.70 -24.94
C PRO A 30 -18.37 -16.54 -24.00
N PHE A 31 -17.55 -15.61 -24.48
CA PHE A 31 -17.21 -14.39 -23.74
C PHE A 31 -18.48 -13.56 -23.48
N ARG A 32 -18.75 -13.24 -22.20
CA ARG A 32 -19.88 -12.40 -21.79
C ARG A 32 -19.39 -11.06 -21.29
N ALA A 33 -19.67 -10.00 -22.04
CA ALA A 33 -19.27 -8.64 -21.68
C ALA A 33 -19.85 -8.17 -20.33
N GLU A 34 -21.08 -8.56 -20.02
CA GLU A 34 -21.74 -8.22 -18.74
C GLU A 34 -20.96 -8.76 -17.54
N LEU A 35 -20.49 -10.02 -17.62
CA LEU A 35 -19.70 -10.64 -16.57
C LEU A 35 -18.32 -9.98 -16.46
N PHE A 36 -17.70 -9.63 -17.58
CA PHE A 36 -16.45 -8.87 -17.56
C PHE A 36 -16.63 -7.53 -16.84
N VAL A 37 -17.67 -6.76 -17.17
CA VAL A 37 -17.99 -5.49 -16.49
C VAL A 37 -18.20 -5.70 -14.99
N LEU A 38 -18.95 -6.74 -14.59
CA LEU A 38 -19.13 -7.08 -13.19
C LEU A 38 -17.81 -7.38 -12.48
N LEU A 39 -16.94 -8.21 -13.08
CA LEU A 39 -15.62 -8.53 -12.52
C LEU A 39 -14.73 -7.28 -12.39
N THR A 40 -14.74 -6.41 -13.39
CA THR A 40 -14.02 -5.13 -13.32
C THR A 40 -14.56 -4.22 -12.22
N ALA A 41 -15.88 -4.15 -12.03
CA ALA A 41 -16.50 -3.36 -10.97
C ALA A 41 -16.13 -3.91 -9.58
N VAL A 42 -16.14 -5.24 -9.41
CA VAL A 42 -15.69 -5.90 -8.18
C VAL A 42 -14.22 -5.62 -7.90
N PHE A 43 -13.36 -5.69 -8.91
CA PHE A 43 -11.95 -5.32 -8.80
C PHE A 43 -11.79 -3.85 -8.35
N CYS A 44 -12.46 -2.91 -9.02
CA CYS A 44 -12.39 -1.49 -8.68
C CYS A 44 -12.87 -1.23 -7.25
N MET A 45 -13.99 -1.82 -6.86
CA MET A 45 -14.53 -1.71 -5.50
C MET A 45 -13.55 -2.26 -4.47
N ALA A 46 -12.99 -3.45 -4.69
CA ALA A 46 -12.02 -4.06 -3.78
C ALA A 46 -10.77 -3.18 -3.59
N ASN A 47 -10.32 -2.50 -4.66
CA ASN A 47 -9.15 -1.64 -4.65
C ASN A 47 -9.40 -0.26 -4.00
N ILE A 48 -10.61 0.30 -4.15
CA ILE A 48 -11.01 1.59 -3.58
C ILE A 48 -11.36 1.45 -2.08
N LEU A 49 -11.99 0.35 -1.68
CA LEU A 49 -12.45 0.11 -0.29
C LEU A 49 -11.31 -0.12 0.72
N LEU A 50 -10.06 -0.16 0.28
CA LEU A 50 -8.88 -0.08 1.14
C LEU A 50 -8.51 1.40 1.30
N PRO A 51 -8.37 2.00 2.51
CA PRO A 51 -7.89 1.38 3.75
C PRO A 51 -8.96 1.12 4.83
N ALA A 52 -8.61 0.34 5.86
CA ALA A 52 -9.53 -0.04 6.94
C ALA A 52 -10.01 1.18 7.76
N LYS A 53 -11.32 1.23 8.06
CA LYS A 53 -11.99 2.34 8.76
C LYS A 53 -11.51 2.58 10.22
N HIS A 54 -10.75 1.66 10.82
CA HIS A 54 -10.36 1.72 12.24
C HIS A 54 -8.89 2.08 12.48
N ALA A 55 -8.26 2.83 11.58
CA ALA A 55 -6.87 3.22 11.77
C ALA A 55 -6.72 4.41 12.73
N LEU A 56 -5.78 4.32 13.67
CA LEU A 56 -5.38 5.40 14.59
C LEU A 56 -4.97 6.69 13.85
N SER A 57 -4.52 6.59 12.60
CA SER A 57 -4.36 7.76 11.71
C SER A 57 -4.60 7.40 10.25
N LYS A 58 -5.22 8.33 9.49
CA LYS A 58 -5.53 8.14 8.06
C LYS A 58 -4.28 7.94 7.20
N ARG A 59 -3.23 8.73 7.45
CA ARG A 59 -1.95 8.64 6.73
C ARG A 59 -1.31 7.26 6.91
N LEU A 60 -1.27 6.75 8.15
CA LEU A 60 -0.70 5.45 8.45
C LEU A 60 -1.52 4.32 7.83
N ALA A 61 -2.85 4.42 7.86
CA ALA A 61 -3.75 3.47 7.19
C ALA A 61 -3.45 3.38 5.69
N LEU A 62 -3.24 4.53 5.04
CA LEU A 62 -2.91 4.60 3.63
C LEU A 62 -1.54 4.00 3.35
N LEU A 63 -0.51 4.33 4.14
CA LEU A 63 0.85 3.77 4.01
C LEU A 63 0.86 2.24 4.20
N GLU A 64 0.20 1.74 5.23
CA GLU A 64 0.06 0.31 5.51
C GLU A 64 -0.70 -0.40 4.39
N SER A 65 -1.81 0.20 3.91
CA SER A 65 -2.57 -0.38 2.80
C SER A 65 -1.77 -0.40 1.49
N GLY A 66 -1.02 0.67 1.19
CA GLY A 66 -0.19 0.77 -0.01
C GLY A 66 0.94 -0.25 0.00
N SER A 67 1.65 -0.38 1.11
CA SER A 67 2.72 -1.39 1.25
C SER A 67 2.20 -2.83 1.13
N ARG A 68 1.00 -3.12 1.65
CA ARG A 68 0.35 -4.42 1.45
C ARG A 68 -0.11 -4.64 0.01
N LEU A 69 -0.67 -3.61 -0.65
CA LEU A 69 -1.11 -3.71 -2.04
C LEU A 69 0.07 -4.01 -2.97
N LEU A 70 1.24 -3.43 -2.73
CA LEU A 70 2.46 -3.75 -3.47
C LEU A 70 2.94 -5.19 -3.25
N LYS A 71 2.75 -5.76 -2.06
CA LYS A 71 3.01 -7.20 -1.82
C LYS A 71 2.02 -8.08 -2.58
N VAL A 72 0.74 -7.69 -2.62
CA VAL A 72 -0.29 -8.37 -3.43
C VAL A 72 0.06 -8.30 -4.90
N PHE A 73 0.54 -7.15 -5.39
CA PHE A 73 1.01 -6.99 -6.76
C PHE A 73 2.16 -7.95 -7.11
N LEU A 74 3.15 -8.12 -6.22
CA LEU A 74 4.23 -9.09 -6.45
C LEU A 74 3.70 -10.54 -6.58
N CYS A 75 2.72 -10.90 -5.75
CA CYS A 75 2.07 -12.21 -5.84
C CYS A 75 1.25 -12.36 -7.12
N PHE A 76 0.46 -11.34 -7.46
CA PHE A 76 -0.28 -11.25 -8.72
C PHE A 76 0.65 -11.43 -9.91
N LEU A 77 1.75 -10.68 -9.96
CA LEU A 77 2.73 -10.74 -11.04
C LEU A 77 3.31 -12.15 -11.21
N ALA A 78 3.69 -12.81 -10.11
CA ALA A 78 4.23 -14.16 -10.16
C ALA A 78 3.21 -15.18 -10.71
N VAL A 79 1.97 -15.15 -10.22
CA VAL A 79 0.89 -16.03 -10.71
C VAL A 79 0.56 -15.72 -12.17
N GLN A 80 0.52 -14.44 -12.52
CA GLN A 80 0.16 -13.96 -13.85
C GLN A 80 1.18 -14.36 -14.91
N ILE A 81 2.49 -14.33 -14.59
CA ILE A 81 3.55 -14.80 -15.48
C ILE A 81 3.34 -16.28 -15.79
N VAL A 82 3.16 -17.11 -14.77
CA VAL A 82 2.94 -18.56 -14.95
C VAL A 82 1.69 -18.82 -15.79
N PHE A 83 0.57 -18.18 -15.45
CA PHE A 83 -0.68 -18.33 -16.19
C PHE A 83 -0.55 -17.92 -17.67
N THR A 84 0.10 -16.79 -17.94
CA THR A 84 0.27 -16.28 -19.31
C THR A 84 1.19 -17.19 -20.13
N VAL A 85 2.25 -17.75 -19.52
CA VAL A 85 3.12 -18.73 -20.19
C VAL A 85 2.34 -20.00 -20.51
N CYS A 86 1.59 -20.56 -19.55
CA CYS A 86 0.79 -21.76 -19.78
C CYS A 86 -0.27 -21.56 -20.87
N PHE A 87 -1.00 -20.44 -20.82
CA PHE A 87 -2.00 -20.11 -21.84
C PHE A 87 -1.36 -19.94 -23.22
N GLY A 88 -0.19 -19.30 -23.30
CA GLY A 88 0.51 -19.08 -24.56
C GLY A 88 1.06 -20.34 -25.24
N LEU A 89 1.09 -21.49 -24.56
CA LEU A 89 1.44 -22.77 -25.19
C LEU A 89 0.32 -23.31 -26.09
N THR A 90 -0.93 -22.90 -25.85
CA THR A 90 -2.12 -23.43 -26.54
C THR A 90 -2.92 -22.36 -27.28
N ALA A 91 -2.77 -21.09 -26.90
CA ALA A 91 -3.56 -19.99 -27.42
C ALA A 91 -3.06 -19.48 -28.78
N GLU A 92 -4.00 -18.94 -29.56
CA GLU A 92 -3.67 -18.21 -30.77
C GLU A 92 -2.96 -16.88 -30.43
N THR A 93 -2.22 -16.34 -31.41
CA THR A 93 -1.45 -15.10 -31.22
C THR A 93 -2.33 -13.92 -30.82
N GLY A 94 -3.53 -13.78 -31.42
CA GLY A 94 -4.47 -12.72 -31.09
C GLY A 94 -4.96 -12.80 -29.64
N ALA A 95 -5.31 -13.99 -29.19
CA ALA A 95 -5.75 -14.25 -27.83
C ALA A 95 -4.68 -13.97 -26.78
N LEU A 96 -3.45 -14.39 -27.07
CA LEU A 96 -2.28 -14.13 -26.23
C LEU A 96 -2.03 -12.62 -26.07
N ILE A 97 -2.16 -11.84 -27.16
CA ILE A 97 -2.02 -10.38 -27.10
C ILE A 97 -3.07 -9.76 -26.17
N VAL A 98 -4.35 -10.16 -26.32
CA VAL A 98 -5.43 -9.67 -25.46
C VAL A 98 -5.15 -9.98 -23.99
N GLN A 99 -4.70 -11.21 -23.70
CA GLN A 99 -4.35 -11.64 -22.35
C GLN A 99 -3.18 -10.85 -21.75
N ILE A 100 -2.14 -10.53 -22.54
CA ILE A 100 -1.03 -9.68 -22.08
C ILE A 100 -1.54 -8.26 -21.79
N LEU A 101 -2.39 -7.70 -22.67
CA LEU A 101 -2.92 -6.35 -22.50
C LEU A 101 -3.79 -6.25 -21.23
N THR A 102 -4.65 -7.21 -20.97
CA THR A 102 -5.46 -7.24 -19.73
C THR A 102 -4.58 -7.43 -18.50
N ALA A 103 -3.58 -8.31 -18.56
CA ALA A 103 -2.62 -8.52 -17.48
C ALA A 103 -1.89 -7.23 -17.10
N VAL A 104 -1.39 -6.50 -18.09
CA VAL A 104 -0.68 -5.23 -17.91
C VAL A 104 -1.61 -4.15 -17.37
N LEU A 105 -2.85 -4.08 -17.86
CA LEU A 105 -3.84 -3.09 -17.40
C LEU A 105 -4.18 -3.28 -15.91
N PHE A 106 -4.65 -4.45 -15.52
CA PHE A 106 -5.05 -4.72 -14.13
C PHE A 106 -3.84 -4.73 -13.19
N GLY A 107 -2.71 -5.30 -13.61
CA GLY A 107 -1.46 -5.27 -12.87
C GLY A 107 -0.96 -3.83 -12.67
N GLY A 108 -1.05 -3.00 -13.69
CA GLY A 108 -0.68 -1.58 -13.66
C GLY A 108 -1.57 -0.78 -12.70
N LEU A 109 -2.89 -0.98 -12.73
CA LEU A 109 -3.82 -0.33 -11.81
C LEU A 109 -3.53 -0.71 -10.34
N LEU A 110 -3.28 -1.99 -10.07
CA LEU A 110 -2.93 -2.49 -8.75
C LEU A 110 -1.60 -1.89 -8.25
N PHE A 111 -0.59 -1.89 -9.12
CA PHE A 111 0.74 -1.33 -8.84
C PHE A 111 0.68 0.16 -8.55
N TRP A 112 0.10 0.97 -9.44
CA TRP A 112 0.07 2.43 -9.30
C TRP A 112 -0.77 2.86 -8.10
N ASN A 113 -1.87 2.18 -7.81
CA ASN A 113 -2.65 2.44 -6.60
C ASN A 113 -1.80 2.22 -5.32
N GLY A 114 -0.98 1.18 -5.30
CA GLY A 114 -0.07 0.91 -4.17
C GLY A 114 1.06 1.93 -4.09
N MET A 115 1.68 2.23 -5.23
CA MET A 115 2.79 3.18 -5.33
C MET A 115 2.40 4.59 -4.93
N LEU A 116 1.27 5.10 -5.43
CA LEU A 116 0.78 6.44 -5.10
C LEU A 116 0.56 6.60 -3.60
N ARG A 117 -0.04 5.61 -2.93
CA ARG A 117 -0.23 5.65 -1.47
C ARG A 117 1.10 5.70 -0.72
N VAL A 118 2.06 4.87 -1.11
CA VAL A 118 3.38 4.84 -0.46
C VAL A 118 4.14 6.15 -0.71
N TYR A 119 4.14 6.66 -1.94
CA TYR A 119 4.88 7.86 -2.29
C TYR A 119 4.32 9.12 -1.64
N LEU A 120 2.99 9.21 -1.50
CA LEU A 120 2.34 10.36 -0.87
C LEU A 120 2.39 10.30 0.66
N CYS A 121 2.38 9.12 1.27
CA CYS A 121 2.26 8.99 2.73
C CYS A 121 3.57 8.72 3.47
N SER A 122 4.57 8.11 2.81
CA SER A 122 5.86 7.77 3.44
C SER A 122 6.74 9.01 3.59
N ALA A 123 7.21 9.26 4.81
CA ALA A 123 8.21 10.27 5.11
C ALA A 123 9.64 9.68 5.04
N GLN A 124 9.81 8.39 5.33
CA GLN A 124 11.13 7.76 5.42
C GLN A 124 11.69 7.28 4.08
N LEU A 125 10.85 7.16 3.05
CA LEU A 125 11.31 6.78 1.71
C LEU A 125 12.33 7.77 1.14
N GLY A 126 12.26 9.04 1.55
CA GLY A 126 13.14 10.09 1.06
C GLY A 126 13.03 10.33 -0.46
N VAL A 127 13.69 11.36 -0.97
CA VAL A 127 13.68 11.66 -2.42
C VAL A 127 14.50 10.62 -3.19
N LYS A 128 15.60 10.13 -2.61
CA LYS A 128 16.50 9.15 -3.23
C LYS A 128 15.78 7.92 -3.76
N TRP A 129 14.99 7.24 -2.91
CA TRP A 129 14.31 6.00 -3.33
C TRP A 129 13.16 6.25 -4.30
N ARG A 130 12.51 7.42 -4.25
CA ARG A 130 11.49 7.81 -5.23
C ARG A 130 12.09 7.98 -6.62
N VAL A 131 13.25 8.64 -6.72
CA VAL A 131 13.98 8.85 -7.97
C VAL A 131 14.51 7.52 -8.52
N ILE A 132 15.11 6.68 -7.67
CA ILE A 132 15.56 5.34 -8.09
C ILE A 132 14.39 4.53 -8.64
N GLY A 133 13.23 4.52 -7.97
CA GLY A 133 12.04 3.82 -8.46
C GLY A 133 11.56 4.35 -9.82
N ALA A 134 11.60 5.67 -10.04
CA ALA A 134 11.20 6.27 -11.32
C ALA A 134 12.17 5.95 -12.46
N LEU A 135 13.49 5.98 -12.20
CA LEU A 135 14.53 5.69 -13.19
C LEU A 135 14.61 4.20 -13.51
N CYS A 136 14.53 3.35 -12.49
CA CYS A 136 14.62 1.89 -12.65
C CYS A 136 13.32 1.27 -13.19
N GLY A 137 12.23 2.04 -13.32
CA GLY A 137 10.92 1.52 -13.78
C GLY A 137 10.97 0.82 -15.14
N TRP A 138 11.91 1.21 -16.00
CA TRP A 138 12.09 0.66 -17.35
C TRP A 138 12.93 -0.62 -17.39
N ILE A 139 13.66 -0.95 -16.32
CA ILE A 139 14.55 -2.12 -16.26
C ILE A 139 13.89 -3.17 -15.36
N PRO A 140 13.36 -4.29 -15.91
CA PRO A 140 12.47 -5.20 -15.17
C PRO A 140 13.06 -5.73 -13.86
N LEU A 141 14.31 -6.23 -13.89
CA LEU A 141 14.94 -6.83 -12.71
C LEU A 141 15.31 -5.78 -11.64
N LEU A 142 15.82 -4.62 -12.07
CA LEU A 142 16.13 -3.52 -11.15
C LEU A 142 14.86 -2.92 -10.55
N ASN A 143 13.77 -2.86 -11.31
CA ASN A 143 12.47 -2.41 -10.84
C ASN A 143 11.95 -3.31 -9.69
N LEU A 144 12.05 -4.63 -9.83
CA LEU A 144 11.65 -5.57 -8.76
C LEU A 144 12.49 -5.40 -7.49
N TRP A 145 13.81 -5.22 -7.64
CA TRP A 145 14.69 -4.95 -6.51
C TRP A 145 14.36 -3.62 -5.81
N ALA A 146 14.19 -2.54 -6.59
CA ALA A 146 13.83 -1.22 -6.07
C ALA A 146 12.47 -1.28 -5.37
N LEU A 147 11.48 -1.95 -5.96
CA LEU A 147 10.17 -2.16 -5.39
C LEU A 147 10.24 -2.91 -4.05
N HIS A 148 11.04 -3.98 -3.96
CA HIS A 148 11.24 -4.70 -2.71
C HIS A 148 11.83 -3.81 -1.61
N LYS A 149 12.78 -2.94 -1.96
CA LYS A 149 13.34 -1.94 -1.02
C LYS A 149 12.30 -0.93 -0.56
N ILE A 150 11.52 -0.38 -1.49
CA ILE A 150 10.42 0.56 -1.19
C ILE A 150 9.41 -0.07 -0.24
N ILE A 151 9.00 -1.33 -0.51
CA ILE A 151 8.06 -2.07 0.34
C ILE A 151 8.62 -2.28 1.75
N THR A 152 9.91 -2.64 1.86
CA THR A 152 10.56 -2.90 3.14
C THR A 152 10.62 -1.63 4.00
N ILE A 153 11.03 -0.50 3.41
CA ILE A 153 11.10 0.79 4.09
C ILE A 153 9.69 1.23 4.53
N ALA A 154 8.71 1.21 3.62
CA ALA A 154 7.35 1.64 3.91
C ALA A 154 6.65 0.75 4.96
N SER A 155 6.88 -0.57 4.90
CA SER A 155 6.33 -1.52 5.89
C SER A 155 6.96 -1.29 7.27
N GLY A 156 8.27 -1.04 7.32
CA GLY A 156 8.98 -0.74 8.57
C GLY A 156 8.52 0.58 9.18
N GLU A 157 8.41 1.64 8.38
CA GLU A 157 7.85 2.93 8.80
C GLU A 157 6.45 2.76 9.40
N ALA A 158 5.58 2.04 8.70
CA ALA A 158 4.22 1.81 9.18
C ALA A 158 4.18 1.04 10.50
N ALA A 159 5.02 0.01 10.68
CA ALA A 159 5.08 -0.76 11.92
C ALA A 159 5.55 0.10 13.11
N VAL A 160 6.63 0.87 12.92
CA VAL A 160 7.18 1.74 13.96
C VAL A 160 6.22 2.86 14.35
N GLU A 161 5.53 3.47 13.38
CA GLU A 161 4.54 4.51 13.67
C GLU A 161 3.29 3.95 14.35
N LEU A 162 2.85 2.74 13.97
CA LEU A 162 1.72 2.08 14.61
C LEU A 162 2.02 1.75 16.07
N GLU A 163 3.20 1.21 16.35
CA GLU A 163 3.66 0.90 17.71
C GLU A 163 3.73 2.16 18.58
N LYS A 164 4.24 3.27 18.03
CA LYS A 164 4.23 4.56 18.75
C LYS A 164 2.82 5.01 19.09
N LEU A 165 1.87 4.86 18.17
CA LEU A 165 0.48 5.26 18.40
C LEU A 165 -0.23 4.34 19.41
N SER A 166 0.01 3.02 19.36
CA SER A 166 -0.59 2.09 20.33
C SER A 166 -0.05 2.32 21.73
N LEU A 167 1.27 2.51 21.89
CA LEU A 167 1.88 2.85 23.17
C LEU A 167 1.34 4.16 23.73
N GLN A 168 1.07 5.14 22.87
CA GLN A 168 0.48 6.42 23.29
C GLN A 168 -0.97 6.28 23.75
N ALA A 169 -1.76 5.43 23.08
CA ALA A 169 -3.12 5.14 23.51
C ALA A 169 -3.13 4.50 24.91
N ILE A 170 -2.24 3.52 25.15
CA ILE A 170 -2.11 2.87 26.45
C ILE A 170 -1.64 3.87 27.53
N ARG A 171 -0.67 4.74 27.22
CA ARG A 171 -0.15 5.74 28.18
C ARG A 171 -1.18 6.81 28.54
N ALA A 172 -2.06 7.18 27.61
CA ALA A 172 -3.13 8.12 27.89
C ALA A 172 -4.14 7.55 28.92
N GLU A 173 -4.32 6.23 28.95
CA GLU A 173 -5.18 5.58 29.96
C GLU A 173 -4.51 5.43 31.32
N SER A 174 -3.18 5.45 31.39
CA SER A 174 -2.43 5.08 32.61
C SER A 174 -2.11 6.25 33.55
N GLU A 175 -2.68 7.44 33.34
CA GLU A 175 -2.43 8.69 34.10
C GLU A 175 -0.94 8.99 34.41
N LEU A 176 -0.02 8.48 33.58
CA LEU A 176 1.43 8.50 33.87
C LEU A 176 2.00 9.92 34.03
N CYS A 177 1.36 10.90 33.38
CA CYS A 177 1.75 12.31 33.42
C CYS A 177 0.97 13.13 34.47
N HIS A 178 0.06 12.51 35.24
CA HIS A 178 -0.70 13.18 36.30
C HIS A 178 0.13 13.30 37.58
N THR A 179 1.01 14.31 37.61
CA THR A 179 1.93 14.53 38.74
C THR A 179 1.27 15.31 39.87
N LYS A 180 1.64 14.98 41.13
CA LYS A 180 1.20 15.73 42.33
C LYS A 180 1.61 17.21 42.30
N TYR A 181 2.75 17.51 41.67
CA TYR A 181 3.30 18.86 41.53
C TYR A 181 3.29 19.31 40.08
N PRO A 182 3.20 20.63 39.80
CA PRO A 182 3.20 21.14 38.44
C PRO A 182 4.54 20.86 37.73
N LEU A 183 4.46 20.53 36.44
CA LEU A 183 5.64 20.34 35.57
C LEU A 183 6.13 21.71 35.06
N LEU A 184 7.40 22.03 35.34
CA LEU A 184 8.06 23.24 34.85
C LEU A 184 9.07 22.90 33.75
N LEU A 185 8.84 23.39 32.52
CA LEU A 185 9.73 23.19 31.38
C LEU A 185 10.70 24.39 31.25
N VAL A 186 12.01 24.14 31.42
CA VAL A 186 13.05 25.19 31.44
C VAL A 186 13.87 25.19 30.14
N HIS A 187 13.81 26.27 29.36
CA HIS A 187 14.50 26.35 28.08
C HIS A 187 16.00 26.63 28.25
N GLY A 188 16.80 26.33 27.23
CA GLY A 188 18.24 26.57 27.22
C GLY A 188 18.64 28.00 26.81
N VAL A 189 19.96 28.25 26.78
CA VAL A 189 20.58 29.59 26.64
C VAL A 189 20.39 30.24 25.25
N PHE A 190 20.06 29.48 24.21
CA PHE A 190 20.06 29.99 22.82
C PHE A 190 18.69 30.38 22.24
N PHE A 191 17.66 30.53 23.06
CA PHE A 191 16.35 31.03 22.64
C PHE A 191 15.85 32.06 23.65
N ARG A 192 16.27 33.32 23.49
CA ARG A 192 15.72 34.49 24.18
C ARG A 192 14.20 34.48 24.01
N ASP A 193 13.45 34.03 25.02
CA ASP A 193 11.98 34.04 25.20
C ASP A 193 11.11 34.36 23.97
N SER A 194 11.41 33.73 22.83
CA SER A 194 10.82 34.14 21.57
C SER A 194 9.48 33.42 21.46
N ARG A 195 8.38 34.16 21.57
CA ARG A 195 7.02 33.63 21.32
C ARG A 195 6.83 33.09 19.90
N LEU A 196 7.80 33.33 19.01
CA LEU A 196 7.74 33.01 17.58
C LEU A 196 8.03 31.53 17.27
N VAL A 197 8.69 30.77 18.16
CA VAL A 197 9.06 29.38 17.90
C VAL A 197 8.61 28.49 19.05
N ASN A 198 7.85 27.44 18.73
CA ASN A 198 7.47 26.43 19.73
C ASN A 198 8.70 25.61 20.14
N TYR A 199 9.43 26.09 21.15
CA TYR A 199 10.68 25.51 21.66
C TYR A 199 10.52 24.03 22.07
N TRP A 200 9.40 23.70 22.70
CA TRP A 200 9.11 22.37 23.23
C TRP A 200 8.41 21.44 22.23
N GLY A 201 8.06 21.97 21.06
CA GLY A 201 7.40 21.23 19.99
C GLY A 201 6.14 20.49 20.49
N ARG A 202 6.19 19.16 20.42
CA ARG A 202 5.07 18.28 20.75
C ARG A 202 5.00 17.90 22.23
N ILE A 203 6.04 18.17 23.02
CA ILE A 203 6.16 17.71 24.42
C ILE A 203 5.00 18.22 25.30
N PRO A 204 4.64 19.52 25.30
CA PRO A 204 3.57 20.02 26.16
C PRO A 204 2.17 19.49 25.79
N ALA A 205 1.99 19.04 24.54
CA ALA A 205 0.76 18.39 24.10
C ALA A 205 0.71 16.92 24.56
N TYR A 206 1.86 16.24 24.67
CA TYR A 206 1.95 14.89 25.23
C TYR A 206 1.72 14.85 26.73
N LEU A 207 2.20 15.86 27.48
CA LEU A 207 2.05 15.91 28.94
C LEU A 207 0.61 16.21 29.40
N ARG A 208 -0.23 16.75 28.51
CA ARG A 208 -1.64 17.12 28.80
C ARG A 208 -2.65 16.06 28.41
N ARG A 209 -2.21 14.96 27.78
CA ARG A 209 -3.05 13.83 27.38
C ARG A 209 -2.98 12.75 28.44
#